data_AF-A0AA42IDG9-F1
#
_entry.id   AF-A0AA42IDG9-F1
#
_cell.length_a   1.000
_cell.length_b   1.000
_cell.length_c   1.000
_cell.angle_alpha   90.00
_cell.angle_beta   90.00
_cell.angle_gamma   90.00
#
_symmetry.space_group_name_H-M   'P 1'
#
loop_
_entity.id
_entity.type
_entity.pdbx_description
1 polymer ?
#
loop_
_entity_poly.entity_id
_entity_poly.type
_entity_poly.pdbx_seq_one_letter_code
_entity_poly.pdbx_strand_id
1 'polypeptide(L)' 'MCRENSLTQINAAIENLSNAKQGRSLVEAQSQALSFIQASFDREEINQVEKQSLEKKVRRIYRSQIIEEST' A
#
# COMPACT_ATOMS: atom_id res chain seq x y z
N MET A 1 -9.11 7.87 14.97
CA MET A 1 -8.87 8.25 13.55
C MET A 1 -10.17 7.88 12.83
N CYS A 2 -10.59 8.63 11.82
CA CYS A 2 -11.83 8.33 11.10
C CYS A 2 -11.47 7.65 9.78
N ARG A 3 -12.38 6.84 9.22
CA ARG A 3 -12.20 6.12 7.95
C ARG A 3 -11.55 6.95 6.83
N GLU A 4 -11.94 8.21 6.69
CA GLU A 4 -11.39 9.13 5.68
C GLU A 4 -9.89 9.41 5.87
N ASN A 5 -9.44 9.60 7.11
CA ASN A 5 -8.03 9.79 7.43
C ASN A 5 -7.22 8.53 7.10
N SER A 6 -7.80 7.36 7.38
CA SER A 6 -7.16 6.07 7.16
C SER A 6 -7.02 5.76 5.66
N LEU A 7 -8.07 6.03 4.88
CA LEU A 7 -8.01 5.94 3.41
C LEU A 7 -7.01 6.94 2.83
N THR A 8 -6.94 8.16 3.37
CA THR A 8 -5.93 9.15 2.96
C THR A 8 -4.51 8.64 3.21
N GLN A 9 -4.24 8.08 4.39
CA GLN A 9 -2.92 7.51 4.72
C GLN A 9 -2.57 6.30 3.85
N ILE A 10 -3.53 5.40 3.61
CA ILE A 10 -3.35 4.25 2.72
C ILE A 10 -3.03 4.72 1.30
N ASN A 11 -3.78 5.69 0.77
CA ASN A 11 -3.59 6.19 -0.58
C ASN A 11 -2.23 6.90 -0.73
N ALA A 12 -1.82 7.70 0.25
CA ALA A 12 -0.51 8.34 0.26
C ALA A 12 0.63 7.30 0.29
N ALA A 13 0.50 6.22 1.06
CA ALA A 13 1.50 5.15 1.06
C ALA A 13 1.54 4.37 -0.25
N ILE A 14 0.39 4.14 -0.90
CA ILE A 14 0.32 3.52 -2.23
C ILE A 14 0.97 4.42 -3.29
N GLU A 15 0.78 5.73 -3.19
CA GLU A 15 1.43 6.71 -4.07
C GLU A 15 2.95 6.71 -3.85
N ASN A 16 3.40 6.70 -2.59
CA ASN A 16 4.83 6.54 -2.27
C ASN A 16 5.41 5.26 -2.86
N LEU A 17 4.69 4.13 -2.76
CA LEU A 17 5.11 2.88 -3.40
C LEU A 17 5.20 2.98 -4.93
N SER A 18 4.29 3.73 -5.56
CA SER A 18 4.31 3.95 -7.02
C SER A 18 5.47 4.84 -7.46
N ASN A 19 5.95 5.72 -6.58
CA ASN A 19 7.06 6.64 -6.82
C ASN A 19 8.41 6.12 -6.30
N ALA A 20 8.39 5.06 -5.49
CA ALA A 20 9.58 4.51 -4.86
C ALA A 20 10.48 3.90 -5.92
N LYS A 21 11.69 4.45 -6.03
CA LYS A 21 12.76 3.86 -6.82
C LYS A 21 13.30 2.62 -6.10
N GLN A 22 13.90 1.74 -6.90
CA GLN A 22 14.27 0.35 -6.64
C GLN A 22 15.03 0.10 -5.32
N GLY A 23 15.11 -1.16 -4.92
CA GLY A 23 15.86 -1.59 -3.75
C GLY A 23 15.13 -1.33 -2.42
N ARG A 24 15.84 -0.76 -1.44
CA ARG A 24 15.36 -0.67 -0.05
C ARG A 24 14.10 0.19 0.10
N SER A 25 14.01 1.31 -0.62
CA SER A 25 12.86 2.21 -0.60
C SER A 25 11.57 1.55 -1.11
N LEU A 26 11.68 0.65 -2.09
CA LEU A 26 10.52 -0.07 -2.63
C LEU A 26 9.94 -1.04 -1.58
N VAL A 27 10.81 -1.77 -0.87
CA VAL A 27 10.41 -2.69 0.21
C VAL A 27 9.81 -1.93 1.39
N GLU A 28 10.42 -0.81 1.78
CA GLU A 28 9.92 0.05 2.87
C GLU A 28 8.55 0.65 2.52
N ALA A 29 8.36 1.16 1.30
CA ALA A 29 7.09 1.70 0.86
C ALA A 29 5.99 0.62 0.78
N GLN A 30 6.33 -0.58 0.34
CA GLN A 30 5.39 -1.72 0.34
C GLN A 30 4.96 -2.08 1.77
N SER A 31 5.93 -2.22 2.68
CA SER A 31 5.67 -2.56 4.08
C SER A 31 4.81 -1.51 4.77
N GLN A 32 5.07 -0.23 4.50
CA GLN A 32 4.29 0.88 5.05
C GLN A 32 2.83 0.84 4.56
N ALA A 33 2.61 0.65 3.24
CA ALA A 33 1.26 0.55 2.69
C ALA A 33 0.47 -0.61 3.31
N LEU A 34 1.09 -1.79 3.45
CA LEU A 34 0.46 -2.96 4.09
C LEU A 34 0.14 -2.71 5.56
N SER A 35 1.03 -2.02 6.29
CA SER A 35 0.83 -1.69 7.69
C SER A 35 -0.36 -0.74 7.90
N PHE A 36 -0.53 0.28 7.05
CA PHE A 36 -1.69 1.16 7.12
C PHE A 36 -3.00 0.44 6.78
N ILE A 37 -2.99 -0.45 5.79
CA ILE A 37 -4.15 -1.28 5.45
C ILE A 37 -4.55 -2.14 6.66
N GLN A 38 -3.57 -2.83 7.29
CA GLN A 38 -3.85 -3.68 8.44
C GLN A 38 -4.37 -2.87 9.63
N ALA A 39 -3.72 -1.74 9.97
CA ALA A 39 -4.14 -0.88 11.07
C ALA A 39 -5.56 -0.31 10.86
N SER A 40 -5.93 0.01 9.61
CA SER A 40 -7.28 0.50 9.28
C SER A 40 -8.33 -0.61 9.40
N PHE A 41 -7.95 -1.84 9.03
CA PHE A 41 -8.83 -3.01 9.20
C PHE A 41 -9.03 -3.37 10.66
N ASP A 42 -7.96 -3.36 11.48
CA ASP A 42 -8.02 -3.66 12.92
C ASP A 42 -8.87 -2.64 13.69
N ARG A 43 -9.03 -1.44 13.13
CA ARG A 43 -9.90 -0.37 13.66
C ARG A 43 -11.30 -0.38 13.07
N GLU A 44 -11.64 -1.37 12.26
CA GLU A 44 -12.93 -1.49 11.56
C GLU A 44 -13.25 -0.29 10.64
N GLU A 45 -12.24 0.48 10.25
CA GLU A 45 -12.39 1.64 9.37
C GLU A 45 -12.56 1.21 7.90
N ILE A 46 -12.06 0.02 7.54
CA ILE A 46 -12.28 -0.66 6.27
C ILE A 46 -12.74 -2.10 6.51
N ASN A 47 -13.52 -2.66 5.59
CA ASN A 47 -13.97 -4.05 5.67
C ASN A 47 -13.00 -5.03 4.99
N GLN A 48 -13.29 -6.33 5.12
CA GLN A 48 -12.45 -7.40 4.56
C GLN A 48 -12.29 -7.33 3.04
N VAL A 49 -13.33 -6.92 2.30
CA VAL A 49 -13.29 -6.80 0.83
C VAL A 49 -12.37 -5.64 0.43
N GLU A 50 -12.46 -4.53 1.14
CA GLU A 50 -11.61 -3.35 0.93
C GLU A 50 -10.14 -3.67 1.23
N LYS A 51 -9.86 -4.36 2.35
CA LYS A 51 -8.53 -4.85 2.70
C LYS A 51 -7.92 -5.68 1.56
N GLN A 52 -8.65 -6.68 1.08
CA GLN A 52 -8.16 -7.56 0.00
C GLN A 52 -7.91 -6.80 -1.32
N SER A 53 -8.78 -5.83 -1.65
CA SER A 53 -8.63 -4.99 -2.84
C SER A 53 -7.37 -4.13 -2.76
N LEU A 54 -7.16 -3.47 -1.61
CA LEU A 54 -6.00 -2.60 -1.37
C LEU A 54 -4.69 -3.39 -1.35
N GLU A 55 -4.65 -4.54 -0.68
CA GLU A 55 -3.48 -5.43 -0.70
C GLU A 55 -3.14 -5.92 -2.11
N LYS A 56 -4.16 -6.25 -2.91
CA LYS A 56 -3.97 -6.65 -4.32
C LYS A 56 -3.39 -5.50 -5.14
N LYS A 57 -3.85 -4.26 -4.91
CA LYS A 57 -3.31 -3.05 -5.55
C LYS A 57 -1.83 -2.85 -5.19
N VAL A 58 -1.47 -2.92 -3.90
CA VAL A 58 -0.08 -2.84 -3.41
C VAL A 58 0.80 -3.90 -4.07
N ARG A 59 0.37 -5.17 -4.09
CA ARG A 59 1.12 -6.27 -4.72
C ARG A 59 1.35 -6.05 -6.22
N ARG A 60 0.36 -5.50 -6.93
CA ARG A 60 0.49 -5.23 -8.37
C ARG A 60 1.52 -4.14 -8.64
N ILE A 61 1.46 -3.02 -7.91
CA ILE A 61 2.39 -1.90 -8.08
C ILE A 61 3.82 -2.34 -7.78
N TYR A 62 4.02 -3.01 -6.64
CA TYR A 62 5.34 -3.52 -6.25
C TYR A 62 5.97 -4.43 -7.33
N ARG A 63 5.17 -5.34 -7.92
CA ARG A 63 5.64 -6.21 -9.00
C ARG A 63 5.95 -5.44 -10.29
N SER A 64 5.14 -4.45 -10.65
CA SER A 64 5.41 -3.61 -11.82
C SER A 64 6.73 -2.86 -11.67
N GLN A 65 7.02 -2.31 -10.48
CA GLN A 65 8.28 -1.61 -10.20
C GLN A 65 9.52 -2.53 -10.33
N ILE A 66 9.41 -3.80 -9.91
CA ILE A 66 10.50 -4.79 -10.09
C ILE A 66 10.69 -5.16 -11.57
N ILE A 67 9.60 -5.28 -12.34
CA ILE A 67 9.67 -5.67 -13.75
C ILE A 67 10.24 -4.53 -14.60
N GLU A 68 9.82 -3.28 -14.39
CA GLU A 68 10.35 -2.11 -15.10
C GLU A 68 11.86 -1.92 -14.87
N GLU A 69 12.40 -2.41 -13.76
CA GLU A 69 13.84 -2.46 -13.49
C GLU A 69 14.58 -3.54 -14.29
N SER A 70 13.90 -4.64 -14.63
CA SER A 70 14.51 -5.80 -15.30
C SER A 70 14.62 -5.64 -16.83
N THR A 71 14.13 -4.52 -17.38
CA THR A 71 14.12 -4.16 -18.81
C THR A 71 14.95 -2.92 -19.08
#